data_AF-A0A9E0NQ85-F1
#
_entry.id   AF-A0A9E0NQ85-F1
#
_cell.length_a   1.000
_cell.length_b   1.000
_cell.length_c   1.000
_cell.angle_alpha   90.00
_cell.angle_beta   90.00
_cell.angle_gamma   90.00
#
_symmetry.space_group_name_H-M   'P 1'
#
loop_
_entity.id
_entity.type
_entity.pdbx_description
1 polymer ?
#
loop_
_entity_poly.entity_id
_entity_poly.type
_entity_poly.pdbx_seq_one_letter_code
_entity_poly.pdbx_strand_id
1 'polypeptide(L)' 'MPKMKTKSSAKKRLKVLGNGGVKRSMAFKRHILT' A
#
# COMPACT_ATOMS: atom_id res chain seq x y z
N MET A 1 -19.13 21.22 -2.06
CA MET A 1 -17.99 20.58 -2.74
C MET A 1 -17.80 19.17 -2.20
N PRO A 2 -17.80 18.13 -3.05
CA PRO A 2 -17.58 16.76 -2.58
C PRO A 2 -16.11 16.55 -2.19
N LYS A 3 -15.86 15.90 -1.05
CA LYS A 3 -14.51 15.50 -0.64
C LYS A 3 -13.99 14.40 -1.58
N MET A 4 -12.70 14.46 -1.92
CA MET A 4 -12.05 13.46 -2.77
C MET A 4 -12.08 12.09 -2.08
N LYS A 5 -12.55 11.06 -2.78
CA LYS A 5 -12.59 9.69 -2.25
C LYS A 5 -11.22 9.04 -2.36
N THR A 6 -10.69 8.55 -1.24
CA THR A 6 -9.47 7.75 -1.24
C THR A 6 -9.75 6.29 -1.59
N LYS A 7 -8.86 5.65 -2.34
CA LYS A 7 -8.94 4.21 -2.61
C LYS A 7 -8.52 3.42 -1.36
N SER A 8 -9.48 2.73 -0.75
CA SER A 8 -9.25 1.97 0.48
C SER A 8 -8.22 0.84 0.32
N SER A 9 -8.10 0.24 -0.88
CA SER A 9 -7.09 -0.79 -1.14
C SER A 9 -5.67 -0.23 -1.09
N ALA A 10 -5.44 0.93 -1.70
CA ALA A 10 -4.15 1.60 -1.71
C ALA A 10 -3.74 2.01 -0.29
N LYS A 11 -4.67 2.62 0.49
CA LYS A 11 -4.45 2.96 1.91
C LYS A 11 -4.01 1.75 2.75
N LYS A 12 -4.55 0.57 2.48
CA LYS A 12 -4.21 -0.67 3.21
C LYS A 12 -2.87 -1.27 2.82
N ARG A 13 -2.39 -1.04 1.59
CA ARG A 13 -1.25 -1.76 1.00
C ARG A 13 0.00 -0.91 0.82
N LEU A 14 -0.15 0.41 0.72
CA LEU A 14 0.90 1.36 0.36
C LEU A 14 1.06 2.42 1.45
N LYS A 15 2.32 2.71 1.81
CA LYS A 15 2.68 3.81 2.71
C LYS A 15 3.55 4.82 1.99
N VAL A 16 3.14 6.09 1.99
CA VAL A 16 3.94 7.19 1.45
C VAL A 16 5.00 7.58 2.49
N LEU A 17 6.24 7.76 2.05
CA LEU A 17 7.37 8.21 2.84
C LEU A 17 7.50 9.73 2.76
N GLY A 18 8.11 10.36 3.75
CA GLY A 18 8.24 11.83 3.81
C GLY A 18 9.04 12.46 2.66
N ASN A 19 9.87 11.67 1.98
CA ASN A 19 10.62 12.08 0.80
C ASN A 19 9.87 11.84 -0.54
N GLY A 20 8.60 11.46 -0.51
CA GLY A 20 7.79 11.18 -1.70
C GLY A 20 7.89 9.76 -2.24
N GLY A 21 8.71 8.89 -1.64
CA GLY A 21 8.76 7.46 -2.00
C GLY A 21 7.54 6.67 -1.51
N VAL A 22 7.33 5.45 -2.04
CA VAL A 22 6.24 4.56 -1.62
C VAL A 22 6.78 3.21 -1.15
N LYS A 23 6.45 2.82 0.08
CA LYS A 23 6.79 1.52 0.67
C LYS A 23 5.64 0.51 0.49
N ARG A 24 5.98 -0.73 0.13
CA ARG A 24 5.06 -1.88 -0.02
C ARG A 24 5.72 -3.21 0.37
N SER A 25 4.94 -4.24 0.65
CA SER A 25 5.45 -5.61 0.83
C SER A 25 5.62 -6.34 -0.51
N MET A 26 6.51 -7.33 -0.57
CA MET A 26 6.64 -8.22 -1.73
C MET A 26 5.53 -9.29 -1.73
N ALA A 27 5.14 -9.75 -2.90
CA ALA A 27 4.14 -10.80 -3.07
C ALA A 27 4.74 -12.20 -2.80
N PHE A 28 3.86 -13.20 -2.65
CA PHE A 28 4.20 -14.64 -2.58
C PHE A 28 5.10 -15.11 -1.41
N LYS A 29 5.48 -14.23 -0.49
CA LYS A 29 6.28 -14.60 0.71
C LYS A 29 5.49 -15.25 1.87
N ARG A 30 4.26 -15.71 1.64
CA ARG A 30 3.36 -16.19 2.70
C ARG A 30 2.84 -17.61 2.49
N HIS A 31 3.11 -18.22 1.35
CA HIS A 31 2.68 -19.57 1.03
C HIS A 31 3.81 -20.24 0.25
N ILE A 32 4.09 -21.51 0.56
CA ILE A 32 5.26 -22.27 0.06
C ILE A 32 6.57 -21.76 0.69
N LEU A 33 6.71 -21.95 2.01
CA LEU A 33 7.89 -21.53 2.81
C LEU A 33 8.82 -22.69 3.20
N THR A 34 8.44 -23.91 2.83
CA THR A 34 9.23 -25.13 3.03
C THR A 34 10.31 -25.21 1.97
#